data_AF-A0A1H3P1P7-F1
#
_entry.id   AF-A0A1H3P1P7-F1
#
_cell.length_a   1.000
_cell.length_b   1.000
_cell.length_c   1.000
_cell.angle_alpha   90.00
_cell.angle_beta   90.00
_cell.angle_gamma   90.00
#
_symmetry.space_group_name_H-M   'P 1'
#
loop_
_entity.id
_entity.type
_entity.pdbx_description
1 polymer ?
#
loop_
_entity_poly.entity_id
_entity_poly.type
_entity_poly.pdbx_seq_one_letter_code
_entity_poly.pdbx_strand_id
1 'polypeptide(L)'
;MFTNIWSGSLVDRSNKKYLMIALGVFQTVLIALLPFFSSLGLIYAMVFLITIASSMYHSTSVTYITKLIPIGQRKRFNSLRSLLDSGAFLTGPAIAGMMFTVGTPNMAIYINAGALFLSALITVGMPNVESSAQLEKTSDTTKLSLRLLIDDWKLVIGFSRKFLYVMIIYLLFSAMVVMMTATDSLEAAFATRILSLSEDEYGILVSIAGAGVLVGSLSNAIINEKIPA
;
A
#
# COMPACT_ATOMS: atom_id res chain seq x y z
N MET A 1 -5.55 -9.70 -3.93
CA MET A 1 -6.19 -10.06 -5.21
C MET A 1 -7.72 -10.18 -5.13
N PHE A 2 -8.30 -10.93 -4.18
CA PHE A 2 -9.76 -11.11 -4.09
C PHE A 2 -10.57 -9.85 -3.72
N THR A 3 -9.96 -8.87 -3.05
CA THR A 3 -10.67 -7.67 -2.58
C THR A 3 -10.71 -6.51 -3.56
N ASN A 4 -9.87 -6.52 -4.60
CA ASN A 4 -9.84 -5.45 -5.60
C ASN A 4 -11.12 -5.39 -6.45
N ILE A 5 -11.84 -6.51 -6.58
CA ILE A 5 -13.01 -6.63 -7.47
C ILE A 5 -14.20 -5.81 -6.96
N TRP A 6 -14.51 -5.84 -5.65
CA TRP A 6 -15.58 -5.03 -5.08
C TRP A 6 -15.10 -3.70 -4.50
N SER A 7 -13.81 -3.61 -4.12
CA SER A 7 -13.31 -2.42 -3.44
C SER A 7 -13.21 -1.25 -4.41
N GLY A 8 -12.89 -1.47 -5.68
CA GLY A 8 -12.90 -0.41 -6.69
C GLY A 8 -14.24 0.33 -6.76
N SER A 9 -15.35 -0.41 -6.91
CA SER A 9 -16.70 0.17 -6.97
C SER A 9 -17.10 0.90 -5.67
N LEU A 10 -16.77 0.33 -4.51
CA LEU A 10 -17.04 0.96 -3.22
C LEU A 10 -16.19 2.22 -2.99
N VAL A 11 -14.90 2.17 -3.33
CA VAL A 11 -13.94 3.28 -3.23
C VAL A 11 -14.35 4.42 -4.17
N ASP A 12 -14.78 4.11 -5.39
CA ASP A 12 -15.17 5.11 -6.38
C ASP A 12 -16.40 5.90 -5.96
N ARG A 13 -17.33 5.27 -5.22
CA ARG A 13 -18.60 5.88 -4.80
C ARG A 13 -18.60 6.43 -3.37
N SER A 14 -17.63 6.04 -2.55
CA SER A 14 -17.52 6.52 -1.17
C SER A 14 -16.70 7.80 -1.08
N ASN A 15 -17.00 8.62 -0.07
CA ASN A 15 -16.16 9.76 0.26
C ASN A 15 -14.77 9.27 0.70
N LYS A 16 -13.74 9.62 -0.08
CA LYS A 16 -12.38 9.08 0.08
C LYS A 16 -11.77 9.45 1.43
N LYS A 17 -12.03 10.67 1.92
CA LYS A 17 -11.55 11.12 3.24
C LYS A 17 -12.12 10.23 4.35
N TYR A 18 -13.45 10.09 4.39
CA TYR A 18 -14.10 9.31 5.44
C TYR A 18 -13.79 7.82 5.35
N LEU A 19 -13.67 7.28 4.13
CA LEU A 19 -13.27 5.88 3.93
C LEU A 19 -11.84 5.61 4.42
N MET A 20 -10.89 6.52 4.16
CA MET A 20 -9.53 6.43 4.72
C MET A 20 -9.55 6.44 6.25
N ILE A 21 -10.30 7.34 6.87
CA ILE A 21 -10.41 7.41 8.34
C ILE A 21 -10.98 6.10 8.89
N ALA A 22 -12.09 5.61 8.34
CA ALA A 22 -12.73 4.38 8.79
C ALA A 22 -11.80 3.16 8.66
N LEU A 23 -11.13 3.01 7.52
CA LEU A 23 -10.18 1.92 7.29
C LEU A 23 -8.94 2.02 8.18
N GLY A 24 -8.45 3.23 8.44
CA GLY A 24 -7.32 3.47 9.35
C GLY A 24 -7.66 3.09 10.79
N VAL A 25 -8.81 3.56 11.29
CA VAL A 25 -9.30 3.21 12.64
C VAL A 25 -9.56 1.70 12.76
N PHE A 26 -10.16 1.08 11.74
CA PHE A 26 -10.39 -0.37 11.73
C PHE A 26 -9.07 -1.16 11.82
N GLN A 27 -8.05 -0.77 11.06
CA GLN A 27 -6.72 -1.38 11.14
C GLN A 27 -6.08 -1.19 12.51
N THR A 28 -6.13 0.02 13.07
CA THR A 28 -5.64 0.32 14.42
C THR A 28 -6.27 -0.61 15.45
N VAL A 29 -7.59 -0.76 15.43
CA VAL A 29 -8.32 -1.60 16.39
C VAL A 29 -7.92 -3.07 16.23
N LEU A 30 -7.89 -3.59 14.99
CA LEU A 30 -7.49 -4.98 14.77
C LEU A 30 -6.04 -5.24 15.21
N ILE A 31 -5.11 -4.34 14.91
CA ILE A 31 -3.70 -4.49 15.30
C ILE A 31 -3.54 -4.39 16.81
N ALA A 32 -4.23 -3.45 17.48
CA ALA A 32 -4.21 -3.34 18.93
C ALA A 32 -4.81 -4.57 19.64
N LEU A 33 -5.74 -5.27 18.98
CA LEU A 33 -6.37 -6.47 19.52
C LEU A 33 -5.53 -7.75 19.30
N LEU A 34 -4.58 -7.76 18.36
CA LEU A 34 -3.77 -8.95 18.04
C LEU A 34 -3.11 -9.61 19.28
N PRO A 35 -2.48 -8.87 20.22
CA PRO A 35 -1.80 -9.47 21.37
C PRO A 35 -2.71 -10.25 22.33
N PHE A 36 -4.03 -10.03 22.27
CA PHE A 36 -5.00 -10.72 23.13
C PHE A 36 -5.35 -12.12 22.64
N PHE A 37 -4.97 -12.48 21.41
CA PHE A 37 -5.28 -13.77 20.82
C PHE A 37 -4.04 -14.68 20.77
N SER A 38 -4.17 -15.87 21.34
CA SER A 38 -3.10 -16.88 21.33
C SER A 38 -3.33 -17.97 20.27
N SER A 39 -4.53 -18.04 19.68
CA SER A 39 -4.87 -19.01 18.65
C SER A 39 -4.34 -18.57 17.29
N LEU A 40 -3.46 -19.39 16.69
CA LEU A 40 -2.91 -19.14 15.35
C LEU A 40 -4.00 -18.91 14.30
N GLY A 41 -5.10 -19.67 14.36
CA GLY A 41 -6.22 -19.50 13.41
C GLY A 41 -6.86 -18.12 13.49
N LEU A 42 -7.03 -17.58 14.70
CA LEU A 42 -7.58 -16.23 14.91
C LEU A 42 -6.58 -15.15 14.47
N ILE A 43 -5.30 -15.33 14.78
CA ILE A 43 -4.25 -14.42 14.32
C ILE A 43 -4.24 -14.32 12.79
N TYR A 44 -4.27 -15.45 12.07
CA TYR A 44 -4.35 -15.45 10.61
C TYR A 44 -5.61 -14.79 10.08
N ALA A 45 -6.77 -15.05 10.70
CA ALA A 45 -8.02 -14.39 10.32
C ALA A 45 -7.95 -12.87 10.51
N MET A 46 -7.33 -12.38 11.60
CA MET A 46 -7.14 -10.96 11.83
C MET A 46 -6.16 -10.33 10.84
N VAL A 47 -5.01 -10.97 10.60
CA VAL A 47 -4.01 -10.51 9.61
C VAL A 47 -4.63 -10.44 8.22
N PHE A 48 -5.50 -11.40 7.88
CA PHE A 48 -6.27 -11.38 6.65
C PHE A 48 -7.17 -10.14 6.57
N LEU A 49 -7.96 -9.85 7.60
CA LEU A 49 -8.82 -8.65 7.66
C LEU A 49 -8.02 -7.34 7.62
N ILE A 50 -6.88 -7.27 8.31
CA ILE A 50 -5.95 -6.14 8.28
C ILE A 50 -5.45 -5.92 6.85
N THR A 51 -5.04 -6.98 6.16
CA THR A 51 -4.55 -6.92 4.78
C THR A 51 -5.64 -6.46 3.81
N ILE A 52 -6.88 -6.89 4.02
CA ILE A 52 -8.04 -6.40 3.25
C ILE A 52 -8.19 -4.89 3.40
N ALA A 53 -8.23 -4.42 4.65
CA ALA A 53 -8.40 -3.00 4.94
C ALA A 53 -7.23 -2.17 4.41
N SER A 54 -6.00 -2.66 4.53
CA SER A 54 -4.80 -2.03 3.99
C SER A 54 -4.85 -1.89 2.47
N SER A 55 -5.23 -2.96 1.77
CA SER A 55 -5.42 -2.92 0.30
C SER A 55 -6.46 -1.86 -0.11
N MET A 56 -7.59 -1.80 0.59
CA MET A 56 -8.63 -0.81 0.31
C MET A 56 -8.18 0.62 0.62
N TYR A 57 -7.44 0.79 1.72
CA TYR A 57 -6.89 2.08 2.13
C TYR A 57 -5.91 2.60 1.07
N HIS A 58 -5.02 1.74 0.57
CA HIS A 58 -4.07 2.08 -0.48
C HIS A 58 -4.77 2.56 -1.75
N SER A 59 -5.74 1.80 -2.27
CA SER A 59 -6.52 2.20 -3.45
C SER A 59 -7.26 3.52 -3.24
N THR A 60 -7.85 3.73 -2.06
CA THR A 60 -8.53 4.99 -1.71
C THR A 60 -7.57 6.17 -1.66
N SER A 61 -6.39 5.97 -1.06
CA SER A 61 -5.35 6.99 -0.89
C SER A 61 -4.80 7.47 -2.22
N VAL A 62 -4.52 6.56 -3.17
CA VAL A 62 -4.07 6.94 -4.52
C VAL A 62 -5.13 7.81 -5.22
N THR A 63 -6.41 7.42 -5.15
CA THR A 63 -7.50 8.22 -5.72
C THR A 63 -7.66 9.57 -5.03
N TYR A 64 -7.51 9.62 -3.71
CA TYR A 64 -7.55 10.87 -2.94
C TYR A 64 -6.41 11.81 -3.33
N ILE A 65 -5.18 11.30 -3.39
CA ILE A 65 -3.97 12.06 -3.77
C ILE A 65 -4.11 12.64 -5.18
N THR A 66 -4.58 11.85 -6.14
CA THR A 66 -4.75 12.34 -7.53
C THR A 66 -5.80 13.44 -7.66
N LYS A 67 -6.82 13.46 -6.80
CA LYS A 67 -7.82 14.54 -6.72
C LYS A 67 -7.30 15.77 -5.98
N LEU A 68 -6.50 15.59 -4.93
CA LEU A 68 -5.98 16.68 -4.10
C LEU A 68 -4.82 17.42 -4.76
N ILE A 69 -3.89 16.70 -5.40
CA ILE A 69 -2.64 17.26 -5.92
C ILE A 69 -2.78 17.66 -7.40
N PRO A 70 -2.62 18.97 -7.73
CA PRO A 70 -2.65 19.45 -9.10
C PRO A 70 -1.59 18.78 -9.98
N ILE A 71 -1.89 18.58 -11.27
CA ILE A 71 -1.04 17.84 -12.22
C ILE A 71 0.41 18.38 -12.24
N GLY A 72 0.60 19.70 -12.25
CA GLY A 72 1.93 20.33 -12.24
C GLY A 72 2.77 20.07 -10.98
N GLN A 73 2.14 19.69 -9.87
CA GLN A 73 2.83 19.39 -8.61
C GLN A 73 3.02 17.88 -8.36
N ARG A 74 2.42 17.01 -9.19
CA ARG A 74 2.47 15.55 -9.00
C ARG A 74 3.88 14.98 -9.05
N LYS A 75 4.77 15.49 -9.91
CA LYS A 75 6.18 15.05 -9.95
C LYS A 75 6.87 15.28 -8.60
N ARG A 76 6.78 16.50 -8.05
CA ARG A 76 7.36 16.85 -6.75
C ARG A 76 6.77 16.04 -5.61
N PHE A 77 5.44 15.87 -5.60
CA PHE A 77 4.77 15.03 -4.60
C PHE A 77 5.24 13.58 -4.67
N ASN A 78 5.32 13.01 -5.88
CA ASN A 78 5.80 11.64 -6.07
C ASN A 78 7.26 11.48 -5.65
N SER A 79 8.14 12.44 -5.93
CA SER A 79 9.52 12.39 -5.45
C SER A 79 9.62 12.37 -3.93
N LEU A 80 8.85 13.23 -3.24
CA LEU A 80 8.79 13.23 -1.77
C LEU A 80 8.21 11.93 -1.23
N ARG A 81 7.15 11.41 -1.86
CA ARG A 81 6.55 10.13 -1.49
C ARG A 81 7.54 8.97 -1.66
N SER A 82 8.28 8.93 -2.77
CA SER A 82 9.32 7.93 -3.00
C SER A 82 10.44 8.03 -1.96
N LEU A 83 10.86 9.24 -1.56
CA LEU A 83 11.83 9.43 -0.49
C LEU A 83 11.34 8.85 0.84
N LEU A 84 10.06 9.10 1.19
CA LEU A 84 9.44 8.54 2.39
C LEU A 84 9.33 7.01 2.31
N ASP A 85 8.90 6.47 1.17
CA ASP A 85 8.76 5.02 0.97
C ASP A 85 10.14 4.32 1.05
N SER A 86 11.17 4.85 0.38
CA SER A 86 12.54 4.33 0.46
C SER A 86 13.16 4.49 1.85
N GLY A 87 12.93 5.63 2.51
CA GLY A 87 13.38 5.88 3.88
C GLY A 87 12.73 4.92 4.88
N ALA A 88 11.42 4.68 4.75
CA ALA A 88 10.69 3.71 5.56
C ALA A 88 11.15 2.27 5.30
N PHE A 89 11.44 1.92 4.04
CA PHE A 89 11.96 0.60 3.68
C PHE A 89 13.34 0.35 4.32
N LEU A 90 14.23 1.35 4.32
CA LEU A 90 15.54 1.22 4.97
C LEU A 90 15.40 1.14 6.50
N THR A 91 14.69 2.10 7.08
CA THR A 91 14.68 2.30 8.53
C THR A 91 13.73 1.36 9.25
N GLY A 92 12.69 0.86 8.56
CA GLY A 92 11.67 -0.03 9.12
C GLY A 92 12.24 -1.29 9.77
N PRO A 93 12.99 -2.13 9.03
CA PRO A 93 13.60 -3.34 9.59
C PRO A 93 14.59 -3.05 10.72
N ALA A 94 15.38 -1.97 10.62
CA ALA A 94 16.32 -1.57 11.66
C ALA A 94 15.61 -1.17 12.97
N ILE A 95 14.54 -0.37 12.86
CA ILE A 95 13.71 0.05 14.00
C ILE A 95 12.98 -1.16 14.59
N ALA A 96 12.41 -2.04 13.75
CA ALA A 96 11.74 -3.26 14.20
C ALA A 96 12.69 -4.21 14.93
N GLY A 97 13.90 -4.40 14.40
CA GLY A 97 14.96 -5.19 15.03
C GLY A 97 15.32 -4.65 16.42
N MET A 98 15.55 -3.33 16.54
CA MET A 98 15.79 -2.70 17.84
C MET A 98 14.60 -2.84 18.80
N MET A 99 13.37 -2.73 18.31
CA MET A 99 12.17 -2.95 19.13
C MET A 99 12.07 -4.40 19.63
N PHE A 100 12.51 -5.39 18.86
CA PHE A 100 12.52 -6.78 19.28
C PHE A 100 13.69 -7.16 20.18
N THR A 101 14.83 -6.47 20.08
CA THR A 101 15.98 -6.73 20.98
C THR A 101 15.78 -6.10 22.36
N VAL A 102 15.20 -4.90 22.44
CA VAL A 102 15.01 -4.17 23.70
C VAL A 102 13.62 -4.37 24.30
N GLY A 103 12.63 -4.69 23.46
CA GLY A 103 11.22 -4.79 23.84
C GLY A 103 10.63 -6.18 23.65
N THR A 104 9.29 -6.23 23.66
CA THR A 104 8.53 -7.45 23.36
C THR A 104 7.83 -7.32 22.01
N PRO A 105 7.49 -8.44 21.33
CA PRO A 105 6.67 -8.40 20.12
C PRO A 105 5.37 -7.62 20.30
N ASN A 106 4.75 -7.71 21.48
CA ASN A 106 3.54 -6.98 21.83
C ASN A 106 3.76 -5.45 21.86
N MET A 107 4.91 -5.00 22.38
CA MET A 107 5.27 -3.58 22.38
C MET A 107 5.38 -3.03 20.95
N ALA A 108 6.02 -3.77 20.04
CA ALA A 108 6.12 -3.38 18.64
C ALA A 108 4.73 -3.29 17.97
N ILE A 109 3.85 -4.25 18.26
CA ILE A 109 2.45 -4.25 17.77
C ILE A 109 1.70 -3.00 18.26
N TYR A 110 1.81 -2.65 19.54
CA TYR A 110 1.14 -1.47 20.08
C TYR A 110 1.69 -0.15 19.51
N ILE A 111 3.01 -0.05 19.32
CA ILE A 111 3.61 1.13 18.68
C ILE A 111 3.10 1.28 17.25
N ASN A 112 3.01 0.17 16.49
CA ASN A 112 2.43 0.17 15.15
C ASN A 112 0.95 0.61 15.15
N ALA A 113 0.15 0.08 16.07
CA ALA A 113 -1.25 0.51 16.24
C ALA A 113 -1.34 2.01 16.54
N GLY A 114 -0.47 2.54 17.40
CA GLY A 114 -0.37 3.97 17.72
C GLY A 114 0.02 4.82 16.52
N ALA A 115 0.97 4.39 15.70
CA ALA A 115 1.37 5.08 14.48
C ALA A 115 0.22 5.14 13.46
N LEU A 116 -0.52 4.03 13.28
CA LEU A 116 -1.71 4.00 12.42
C LEU A 116 -2.84 4.88 12.96
N PHE A 117 -3.02 4.91 14.28
CA PHE A 117 -4.02 5.77 14.91
C PHE A 117 -3.68 7.25 14.67
N LEU A 118 -2.41 7.62 14.85
CA LEU A 118 -1.93 8.98 14.56
C LEU A 118 -2.13 9.34 13.08
N SER A 119 -1.88 8.40 12.16
CA SER A 119 -2.16 8.58 10.74
C SER A 119 -3.64 8.86 10.46
N ALA A 120 -4.54 8.12 11.12
CA ALA A 120 -5.98 8.35 11.03
C ALA A 120 -6.38 9.73 11.59
N LEU A 121 -5.78 10.18 12.70
CA LEU A 121 -6.01 11.51 13.26
C LEU A 121 -5.55 12.63 12.32
N ILE A 122 -4.37 12.50 11.72
CA ILE A 122 -3.87 13.44 10.71
C ILE A 122 -4.85 13.51 9.52
N THR A 123 -5.40 12.36 9.12
CA THR A 123 -6.39 12.26 8.02
C THR A 123 -7.69 13.01 8.34
N VAL A 124 -8.10 13.11 9.60
CA VAL A 124 -9.27 13.92 10.00
C VAL A 124 -9.07 15.40 9.65
N GLY A 125 -7.84 15.91 9.77
CA GLY A 125 -7.50 17.29 9.44
C GLY A 125 -7.41 17.59 7.94
N MET A 126 -7.38 16.57 7.08
CA MET A 126 -7.26 16.76 5.63
C MET A 126 -8.56 17.28 4.97
N PRO A 127 -8.50 18.01 3.86
CA PRO A 127 -9.70 18.54 3.20
C PRO A 127 -10.59 17.44 2.60
N ASN A 128 -11.90 17.67 2.56
CA ASN A 128 -12.81 16.76 1.87
C ASN A 128 -12.81 17.05 0.36
N VAL A 129 -12.01 16.30 -0.40
CA VAL A 129 -11.89 16.43 -1.87
C VAL A 129 -13.17 16.10 -2.65
N GLU A 130 -14.18 15.52 -2.00
CA GLU A 130 -15.47 15.22 -2.62
C GLU A 130 -16.57 16.21 -2.25
N SER A 131 -16.35 17.07 -1.25
CA SER A 131 -17.34 18.06 -0.79
C SER A 131 -17.75 19.03 -1.89
N SER A 132 -16.81 19.39 -2.77
CA SER A 132 -17.05 20.29 -3.91
C SER A 132 -17.85 19.63 -5.04
N ALA A 133 -17.73 18.30 -5.18
CA ALA A 133 -18.45 17.53 -6.20
C ALA A 133 -19.83 17.04 -5.73
N GLN A 134 -20.05 16.99 -4.41
CA GLN A 134 -21.32 16.57 -3.80
C GLN A 134 -22.46 17.60 -3.98
N LEU A 135 -22.14 18.88 -4.18
CA LEU A 135 -23.15 19.91 -4.45
C LEU A 135 -23.84 19.74 -5.83
N GLU A 136 -23.24 19.00 -6.77
CA GLU A 136 -23.82 18.75 -8.11
C GLU A 136 -24.50 17.37 -8.26
N LYS A 137 -24.34 16.44 -7.32
CA LYS A 137 -24.89 15.06 -7.44
C LYS A 137 -25.86 14.73 -6.31
N THR A 138 -26.98 15.43 -6.27
CA THR A 138 -28.17 15.01 -5.50
C THR A 138 -29.13 14.25 -6.44
N SER A 139 -28.74 13.08 -6.93
CA SER A 139 -29.65 12.07 -7.53
C SER A 139 -28.81 10.99 -8.21
N ASP A 140 -28.56 9.90 -7.49
CA ASP A 140 -28.47 8.51 -8.01
C ASP A 140 -27.64 7.67 -7.04
N THR A 141 -28.26 7.31 -5.92
CA THR A 141 -27.85 6.13 -5.16
C THR A 141 -28.20 4.88 -5.96
N THR A 142 -27.46 4.61 -7.03
CA THR A 142 -27.58 3.34 -7.77
C THR A 142 -27.05 2.24 -6.85
N LYS A 143 -27.97 1.48 -6.25
CA LYS A 143 -27.65 0.28 -5.46
C LYS A 143 -26.68 -0.61 -6.25
N LEU A 144 -25.68 -1.17 -5.58
CA LEU A 144 -24.77 -2.18 -6.15
C LEU A 144 -25.62 -3.27 -6.81
N SER A 145 -25.61 -3.29 -8.14
CA SER A 145 -26.35 -4.25 -8.94
C SER A 145 -25.35 -5.06 -9.74
N LEU A 146 -25.54 -6.37 -9.79
CA LEU A 146 -24.71 -7.27 -10.59
C LEU A 146 -24.66 -6.85 -12.06
N ARG A 147 -25.70 -6.18 -12.57
CA ARG A 147 -25.70 -5.64 -13.94
C ARG A 147 -24.68 -4.53 -14.13
N LEU A 148 -24.53 -3.62 -13.16
CA LEU A 148 -23.53 -2.56 -13.21
C LEU A 148 -22.11 -3.14 -13.21
N LEU A 149 -21.85 -4.16 -12.38
CA LEU A 149 -20.56 -4.86 -12.39
C LEU A 149 -20.27 -5.51 -13.75
N ILE A 150 -21.27 -6.16 -14.36
CA ILE A 150 -21.13 -6.76 -15.69
C ILE A 150 -20.84 -5.70 -16.75
N ASP A 151 -21.48 -4.54 -16.68
CA ASP A 151 -21.28 -3.46 -17.64
C ASP A 151 -19.91 -2.79 -17.48
N ASP A 152 -19.43 -2.60 -16.25
CA ASP A 152 -18.06 -2.14 -15.97
C ASP A 152 -17.03 -3.14 -16.54
N TRP A 153 -17.25 -4.44 -16.33
CA TRP A 153 -16.39 -5.49 -16.90
C TRP A 153 -16.36 -5.48 -18.42
N LYS A 154 -17.51 -5.30 -19.08
CA LYS A 154 -17.56 -5.16 -20.55
C LYS A 154 -16.80 -3.94 -21.04
N LEU A 155 -16.90 -2.82 -20.31
CA LEU A 155 -16.21 -1.58 -20.64
C LEU A 155 -14.68 -1.77 -20.52
N VAL A 156 -14.22 -2.40 -19.44
CA VAL A 156 -12.80 -2.75 -19.25
C VAL A 156 -12.32 -3.67 -20.38
N ILE A 157 -13.06 -4.74 -20.70
CA ILE A 157 -12.69 -5.66 -21.80
C ILE A 157 -12.65 -4.92 -23.15
N GLY A 158 -13.61 -4.04 -23.41
CA GLY A 158 -13.64 -3.22 -24.62
C GLY A 158 -12.44 -2.28 -24.71
N PHE A 159 -12.10 -1.61 -23.62
CA PHE A 159 -10.92 -0.76 -23.51
C PHE A 159 -9.62 -1.56 -23.69
N SER A 160 -9.51 -2.71 -23.02
CA SER A 160 -8.33 -3.58 -23.11
C SER A 160 -8.09 -4.09 -24.53
N ARG A 161 -9.16 -4.41 -25.27
CA ARG A 161 -9.06 -4.82 -26.67
C ARG A 161 -8.71 -3.66 -27.60
N LYS A 162 -9.20 -2.44 -27.31
CA LYS A 162 -8.92 -1.25 -28.12
C LYS A 162 -7.48 -0.75 -27.93
N PHE A 163 -6.94 -0.85 -26.72
CA PHE A 163 -5.60 -0.38 -26.36
C PHE A 163 -4.67 -1.54 -25.98
N LEU A 164 -4.59 -2.54 -26.86
CA LEU A 164 -3.79 -3.76 -26.66
C LEU A 164 -2.33 -3.48 -26.28
N TYR A 165 -1.70 -2.48 -26.91
CA TYR A 165 -0.31 -2.13 -26.62
C TYR A 165 -0.11 -1.70 -25.16
N VAL A 166 -1.00 -0.86 -24.63
CA VAL A 166 -0.99 -0.43 -23.23
C VAL A 166 -1.23 -1.61 -22.29
N MET A 167 -2.16 -2.50 -22.66
CA MET A 167 -2.44 -3.70 -21.89
C MET A 167 -1.28 -4.68 -21.84
N ILE A 168 -0.56 -4.87 -22.94
CA ILE A 168 0.62 -5.74 -23.00
C ILE A 168 1.71 -5.19 -22.07
N ILE A 169 2.01 -3.88 -22.14
CA ILE A 169 2.98 -3.24 -21.25
C ILE A 169 2.55 -3.42 -19.78
N TYR A 170 1.28 -3.14 -19.48
CA TYR A 170 0.75 -3.30 -18.13
C TYR A 170 0.86 -4.74 -17.61
N LEU A 171 0.57 -5.73 -18.48
CA LEU A 171 0.62 -7.14 -18.13
C LEU A 171 2.06 -7.63 -17.92
N LEU A 172 3.00 -7.21 -18.78
CA LEU A 172 4.42 -7.49 -18.62
C LEU A 172 4.95 -6.89 -17.31
N PHE A 173 4.62 -5.63 -17.03
CA PHE A 173 5.00 -4.98 -15.77
C PHE A 173 4.43 -5.71 -14.55
N SER A 174 3.15 -6.07 -14.59
CA SER A 174 2.51 -6.83 -13.52
C SER A 174 3.14 -8.20 -13.31
N ALA A 175 3.50 -8.91 -14.39
CA ALA A 175 4.19 -10.19 -14.32
C ALA A 175 5.58 -10.06 -13.69
N MET A 176 6.34 -9.01 -14.03
CA MET A 176 7.62 -8.72 -13.38
C MET A 176 7.46 -8.46 -11.89
N VAL A 177 6.45 -7.68 -11.48
CA VAL A 177 6.17 -7.42 -10.06
C VAL A 177 5.85 -8.70 -9.30
N VAL A 178 5.02 -9.58 -9.87
CA VAL A 178 4.70 -10.88 -9.25
C VAL A 178 5.94 -11.74 -9.09
N MET A 179 6.77 -11.86 -10.14
CA MET A 179 8.03 -12.60 -10.04
C MET A 179 8.97 -12.00 -8.99
N MET A 180 9.06 -10.69 -8.91
CA MET A 180 9.89 -10.00 -7.91
C MET A 180 9.42 -10.32 -6.48
N THR A 181 8.11 -10.30 -6.21
CA THR A 181 7.58 -10.69 -4.89
C THR A 181 7.78 -12.17 -4.57
N ALA A 182 7.76 -13.04 -5.58
CA ALA A 182 8.04 -14.46 -5.41
C ALA A 182 9.52 -14.70 -5.09
N THR A 183 10.43 -13.98 -5.75
CA THR A 183 11.86 -14.02 -5.46
C THR A 183 12.14 -13.57 -4.03
N ASP A 184 11.59 -12.42 -3.62
CA ASP A 184 11.75 -11.88 -2.26
C ASP A 184 11.30 -12.90 -1.18
N SER A 185 10.16 -13.56 -1.41
CA SER A 185 9.66 -14.60 -0.50
C SER A 185 10.52 -15.87 -0.45
N LEU A 186 11.23 -16.21 -1.53
CA LEU A 186 12.07 -17.42 -1.63
C LEU A 186 13.52 -17.15 -1.27
N GLU A 187 13.96 -15.89 -1.32
CA GLU A 187 15.35 -15.48 -1.13
C GLU A 187 15.92 -15.98 0.19
N ALA A 188 15.24 -15.69 1.31
CA ALA A 188 15.68 -16.12 2.64
C ALA A 188 15.80 -17.64 2.75
N ALA A 189 14.82 -18.38 2.19
CA ALA A 189 14.83 -19.84 2.20
C ALA A 189 15.94 -20.42 1.33
N PHE A 190 16.20 -19.83 0.16
CA PHE A 190 17.27 -20.25 -0.74
C PHE A 190 18.65 -19.98 -0.12
N ALA A 191 18.85 -18.79 0.44
CA ALA A 191 20.09 -18.39 1.09
C ALA A 191 20.44 -19.29 2.28
N THR A 192 19.47 -19.57 3.15
CA THR A 192 19.72 -20.36 4.37
C THR A 192 19.71 -21.87 4.13
N ARG A 193 18.85 -22.39 3.24
CA ARG A 193 18.71 -23.86 3.04
C ARG A 193 19.56 -24.44 1.92
N ILE A 194 19.84 -23.67 0.87
CA ILE A 194 20.58 -24.18 -0.30
C ILE A 194 22.01 -23.66 -0.27
N LEU A 195 22.21 -22.36 -0.06
CA LEU A 195 23.55 -21.79 0.08
C LEU A 195 24.16 -22.02 1.46
N SER A 196 23.38 -22.53 2.42
CA SER A 196 23.81 -22.83 3.80
C SER A 196 24.41 -21.61 4.51
N LEU A 197 23.98 -20.40 4.14
CA LEU A 197 24.36 -19.17 4.82
C LEU A 197 23.76 -19.16 6.22
N SER A 198 24.54 -18.71 7.19
CA SER A 198 24.02 -18.38 8.52
C SER A 198 23.04 -17.21 8.45
N GLU A 199 22.17 -17.08 9.46
CA GLU A 199 21.22 -15.97 9.55
C GLU A 199 21.94 -14.61 9.58
N ASP A 200 23.12 -14.56 10.19
CA ASP A 200 23.96 -13.37 10.26
C ASP A 200 24.51 -12.97 8.88
N GLU A 201 25.02 -13.93 8.10
CA GLU A 201 25.52 -13.70 6.74
C GLU A 201 24.41 -13.26 5.78
N TYR A 202 23.22 -13.85 5.93
CA TYR A 202 22.04 -13.41 5.18
C TYR A 202 21.64 -11.97 5.54
N GLY A 203 21.68 -11.62 6.83
CA GLY A 203 21.44 -10.25 7.30
C GLY A 203 22.40 -9.22 6.72
N ILE A 204 23.68 -9.58 6.57
CA ILE A 204 24.70 -8.73 5.91
C ILE A 204 24.36 -8.53 4.42
N LEU A 205 23.99 -9.59 3.71
CA LEU A 205 23.57 -9.53 2.30
C LEU A 205 22.39 -8.58 2.09
N VAL A 206 21.34 -8.73 2.90
CA VAL A 206 20.16 -7.85 2.86
C VAL A 206 20.53 -6.40 3.17
N SER A 207 21.47 -6.18 4.10
CA SER A 207 21.97 -4.83 4.44
C SER A 207 22.69 -4.16 3.27
N ILE A 208 23.51 -4.92 2.52
CA ILE A 208 24.18 -4.43 1.30
C ILE A 208 23.16 -4.09 0.22
N ALA A 209 22.14 -4.94 0.02
CA ALA A 209 21.05 -4.67 -0.91
C ALA A 209 20.29 -3.38 -0.54
N GLY A 210 19.98 -3.20 0.75
CA GLY A 210 19.36 -1.98 1.28
C GLY A 210 20.21 -0.73 1.01
N ALA A 211 21.53 -0.79 1.20
CA ALA A 211 22.43 0.31 0.85
C ALA A 211 22.41 0.63 -0.65
N GLY A 212 22.35 -0.39 -1.52
CA GLY A 212 22.19 -0.20 -2.97
C GLY A 212 20.90 0.53 -3.34
N VAL A 213 19.78 0.16 -2.71
CA VAL A 213 18.49 0.85 -2.89
C VAL A 213 18.58 2.32 -2.49
N LEU A 214 19.25 2.64 -1.38
CA LEU A 214 19.47 4.03 -0.98
C LEU A 214 20.26 4.82 -2.01
N VAL A 215 21.40 4.30 -2.44
CA VAL A 215 22.26 4.96 -3.43
C VAL A 215 21.49 5.18 -4.74
N GLY A 216 20.72 4.18 -5.18
CA GLY A 216 19.85 4.29 -6.36
C GLY A 216 18.77 5.36 -6.19
N SER A 217 18.10 5.41 -5.04
CA SER A 217 17.05 6.39 -4.75
C SER A 217 17.59 7.83 -4.73
N LEU A 218 18.76 8.06 -4.12
CA LEU A 218 19.44 9.35 -4.09
C LEU A 218 19.87 9.79 -5.50
N SER A 219 20.44 8.86 -6.28
CA SER A 219 20.85 9.13 -7.67
C SER A 219 19.63 9.53 -8.52
N ASN A 220 18.51 8.83 -8.37
CA ASN A 220 17.27 9.16 -9.08
C ASN A 220 16.68 10.52 -8.67
N ALA A 221 16.78 10.89 -7.39
CA ALA A 221 16.34 12.20 -6.92
C ALA A 221 17.17 13.34 -7.55
N ILE A 222 18.49 13.17 -7.61
CA ILE A 222 19.42 14.16 -8.19
C ILE A 222 19.20 14.30 -9.71
N ILE A 223 18.97 13.20 -10.42
CA ILE A 223 18.79 13.20 -11.87
C ILE A 223 17.46 13.86 -12.26
N ASN A 224 16.37 13.57 -11.54
CA ASN A 224 15.06 14.16 -11.85
C ASN A 224 14.99 15.66 -11.61
N GLU A 225 15.88 16.23 -10.78
CA GLU A 225 15.98 17.68 -10.60
C GLU A 225 16.64 18.39 -11.79
N LYS A 226 17.41 17.65 -12.62
CA LYS A 226 18.16 18.20 -13.76
C LYS A 226 17.46 18.06 -15.12
N ILE A 227 16.34 17.34 -15.21
CA ILE A 227 15.62 17.13 -16.47
C ILE A 227 14.38 18.03 -16.48
N PRO A 228 14.34 19.11 -17.31
CA PRO A 228 13.11 19.85 -17.55
C PRO A 228 12.07 18.95 -18.20
N ALA A 229 10.79 19.22 -17.90
CA ALA A 229 9.66 18.45 -18.42
C ALA A 229 9.60 18.40 -19.95
#